data_AF-A0A1D9H3W5-F1
#
_entry.id   AF-A0A1D9H3W5-F1
#
_cell.length_a   1.000
_cell.length_b   1.000
_cell.length_c   1.000
_cell.angle_alpha   90.00
_cell.angle_beta   90.00
_cell.angle_gamma   90.00
#
_symmetry.space_group_name_H-M   'P 1'
#
loop_
_entity.id
_entity.type
_entity.pdbx_description
1 polymer ?
#
loop_
_entity_poly.entity_id
_entity_poly.type
_entity_poly.pdbx_seq_one_letter_code
_entity_poly.pdbx_strand_id
1 'polypeptide(L)'
;MSDRLSQKLRERLLAKPTPSVPKVTLSVFGFSRGAVEARAFCYWYRDTLQDGKFLGAIDTEIQFLGLFDSVASVGASASLHEQFALWMFSGHCSWAAEILLPLPALVTKTVHLMAAHENRMNFPLTRVVGGNVEEWLFPGVHSDVGGGYAPGNQGRSRGGHAALLSQIPLLHMYRAALVHGVPFVRFDKLEPVVREDFEVDPGVFSAFNLYMQRLRADGVTDFRKVYLKHMRLYYRWRSRMLHTPQGSISQHAATAQDKQDLEESNENLQWDLRVMHSRADDNAHIYGNRNVLLSPAERAGASQMQVLYADNGIPLTPWEHWAKDIFAAPLENHQRPHWTEAVLFEHYVHDSLAGFYLAGAVTRYDKEQDFEDMCKAKAGGKRLNPFWQRLYEQNRHYADARIASLRNGTALPKDGDQYELDYPLMRDDDAPAMRVAVIRLVTSSRREGGGYFRQRWVYMPKAGDADNETRDMDPRQGEAHP
;
A
#
# COMPACT_ATOMS: atom_id res chain seq x y z
N MET A 1 -22.48 -27.45 -19.24
CA MET A 1 -22.48 -27.86 -17.82
C MET A 1 -23.53 -27.08 -17.01
N SER A 2 -23.68 -25.77 -17.25
CA SER A 2 -24.73 -24.90 -16.68
C SER A 2 -26.16 -25.44 -16.90
N ASP A 3 -26.54 -25.80 -18.13
CA ASP A 3 -27.93 -26.23 -18.44
C ASP A 3 -28.40 -27.47 -17.69
N ARG A 4 -27.49 -28.44 -17.49
CA ARG A 4 -27.80 -29.65 -16.71
C ARG A 4 -28.04 -29.31 -15.23
N LEU A 5 -27.31 -28.33 -14.69
CA LEU A 5 -27.47 -27.91 -13.30
C LEU A 5 -28.75 -27.08 -13.13
N SER A 6 -29.03 -26.16 -14.05
CA SER A 6 -30.28 -25.40 -14.12
C SER A 6 -31.51 -26.30 -14.23
N GLN A 7 -31.47 -27.31 -15.10
CA GLN A 7 -32.54 -28.30 -15.23
C GLN A 7 -32.74 -29.06 -13.92
N LYS A 8 -31.67 -29.60 -13.32
CA LYS A 8 -31.74 -30.30 -12.04
C LYS A 8 -32.32 -29.43 -10.92
N LEU A 9 -31.94 -28.15 -10.86
CA LEU A 9 -32.48 -27.23 -9.87
C LEU A 9 -33.98 -27.01 -10.08
N ARG A 10 -34.41 -26.74 -11.32
CA ARG A 10 -35.84 -26.56 -11.65
C ARG A 10 -36.66 -27.80 -11.29
N GLU A 11 -36.19 -29.00 -11.67
CA GLU A 11 -36.84 -30.27 -11.32
C GLU A 11 -36.94 -30.45 -9.80
N ARG A 12 -35.89 -30.07 -9.05
CA ARG A 12 -35.89 -30.16 -7.58
C ARG A 12 -36.83 -29.15 -6.93
N LEU A 13 -36.87 -27.91 -7.41
CA LEU A 13 -37.79 -26.89 -6.90
C LEU A 13 -39.25 -27.27 -7.16
N LEU A 14 -39.54 -27.90 -8.31
CA LEU A 14 -40.88 -28.44 -8.61
C LEU A 14 -41.23 -29.64 -7.71
N ALA A 15 -40.29 -30.56 -7.50
CA ALA A 15 -40.52 -31.77 -6.69
C ALA A 15 -40.58 -31.49 -5.18
N LYS A 16 -39.90 -30.44 -4.71
CA LYS A 16 -39.85 -30.01 -3.30
C LYS A 16 -40.06 -28.49 -3.22
N PRO A 17 -41.32 -28.01 -3.27
CA PRO A 17 -41.62 -26.58 -3.30
C PRO A 17 -41.34 -25.85 -1.97
N THR A 18 -41.03 -26.58 -0.89
CA THR A 18 -40.78 -26.01 0.44
C THR A 18 -39.44 -26.48 1.03
N PRO A 19 -38.68 -25.56 1.69
CA PRO A 19 -38.92 -24.12 1.74
C PRO A 19 -38.70 -23.45 0.36
N SER A 20 -39.52 -22.45 0.04
CA SER A 20 -39.32 -21.65 -1.18
C SER A 20 -38.10 -20.75 -0.99
N VAL A 21 -37.23 -20.70 -2.01
CA VAL A 21 -36.06 -19.81 -2.05
C VAL A 21 -36.37 -18.69 -3.04
N PRO A 22 -36.86 -17.53 -2.57
CA PRO A 22 -37.33 -16.47 -3.48
C PRO A 22 -36.16 -15.76 -4.17
N LYS A 23 -35.01 -15.64 -3.49
CA LYS A 23 -33.87 -14.86 -3.97
C LYS A 23 -32.54 -15.37 -3.39
N VAL A 24 -31.48 -15.31 -4.18
CA VAL A 24 -30.09 -15.45 -3.74
C VAL A 24 -29.45 -14.08 -3.71
N THR A 25 -29.10 -13.58 -2.53
CA THR A 25 -28.49 -12.27 -2.37
C THR A 25 -27.03 -12.41 -1.91
N LEU A 26 -26.12 -11.72 -2.59
CA LEU A 26 -24.68 -11.77 -2.30
C LEU A 26 -24.20 -10.44 -1.72
N SER A 27 -23.29 -10.53 -0.74
CA SER A 27 -22.50 -9.40 -0.24
C SER A 27 -21.03 -9.75 -0.42
N VAL A 28 -20.30 -8.92 -1.17
CA VAL A 28 -18.93 -9.22 -1.59
C VAL A 28 -18.02 -8.16 -0.99
N PHE A 29 -16.95 -8.60 -0.32
CA PHE A 29 -15.97 -7.70 0.29
C PHE A 29 -14.58 -8.02 -0.24
N GLY A 30 -13.76 -7.00 -0.41
CA GLY A 30 -12.37 -7.20 -0.80
C GLY A 30 -11.49 -6.03 -0.39
N PHE A 31 -10.24 -6.34 -0.08
CA PHE A 31 -9.18 -5.38 0.20
C PHE A 31 -8.04 -5.58 -0.81
N SER A 32 -7.43 -4.50 -1.29
CA SER A 32 -6.24 -4.56 -2.15
C SER A 32 -6.55 -5.26 -3.47
N ARG A 33 -5.74 -6.25 -3.86
CA ARG A 33 -6.01 -7.16 -4.98
C ARG A 33 -7.31 -7.95 -4.79
N GLY A 34 -7.67 -8.29 -3.55
CA GLY A 34 -8.96 -8.91 -3.23
C GLY A 34 -10.16 -8.01 -3.54
N ALA A 35 -10.01 -6.67 -3.48
CA ALA A 35 -11.05 -5.74 -3.92
C ALA A 35 -11.23 -5.76 -5.45
N VAL A 36 -10.15 -5.99 -6.17
CA VAL A 36 -10.14 -6.12 -7.63
C VAL A 36 -10.73 -7.47 -8.04
N GLU A 37 -10.39 -8.55 -7.33
CA GLU A 37 -11.01 -9.87 -7.47
C GLU A 37 -12.52 -9.81 -7.14
N ALA A 38 -12.93 -9.07 -6.10
CA ALA A 38 -14.34 -8.86 -5.77
C ALA A 38 -15.10 -8.16 -6.91
N ARG A 39 -14.47 -7.21 -7.60
CA ARG A 39 -15.04 -6.58 -8.80
C ARG A 39 -15.14 -7.56 -9.96
N ALA A 40 -14.07 -8.30 -10.25
CA ALA A 40 -14.06 -9.33 -11.29
C ALA A 40 -15.16 -10.38 -11.04
N PHE A 41 -15.32 -10.80 -9.79
CA PHE A 41 -16.40 -11.69 -9.35
C PHE A 41 -17.77 -11.14 -9.72
N CYS A 42 -18.03 -9.82 -9.62
CA CYS A 42 -19.33 -9.26 -10.00
C CYS A 42 -19.65 -9.46 -11.50
N TYR A 43 -18.65 -9.29 -12.37
CA TYR A 43 -18.79 -9.52 -13.81
C TYR A 43 -18.97 -11.00 -14.11
N TRP A 44 -18.12 -11.85 -13.53
CA TRP A 44 -18.20 -13.29 -13.77
C TRP A 44 -19.49 -13.88 -13.20
N TYR A 45 -19.96 -13.39 -12.06
CA TYR A 45 -21.25 -13.79 -11.51
C TYR A 45 -22.38 -13.45 -12.46
N ARG A 46 -22.44 -12.22 -12.98
CA ARG A 46 -23.39 -11.81 -14.03
C ARG A 46 -23.37 -12.79 -15.20
N ASP A 47 -22.19 -13.15 -15.68
CA ASP A 47 -22.01 -13.98 -16.88
C ASP A 47 -22.42 -15.44 -16.65
N THR A 48 -22.51 -15.88 -15.40
CA THR A 48 -23.07 -17.20 -15.05
C THR A 48 -24.60 -17.23 -15.02
N LEU A 49 -25.27 -16.08 -15.01
CA LEU A 49 -26.72 -16.00 -14.89
C LEU A 49 -27.41 -16.40 -16.21
N GLN A 50 -28.53 -17.09 -16.09
CA GLN A 50 -29.40 -17.42 -17.22
C GLN A 50 -30.67 -16.58 -17.09
N ASP A 51 -30.99 -15.76 -18.10
CA ASP A 51 -32.10 -14.80 -18.06
C ASP A 51 -32.06 -13.87 -16.83
N GLY A 52 -30.85 -13.52 -16.37
CA GLY A 52 -30.63 -12.70 -15.17
C GLY A 52 -30.92 -13.42 -13.84
N LYS A 53 -31.18 -14.73 -13.87
CA LYS A 53 -31.48 -15.54 -12.68
C LYS A 53 -30.36 -16.52 -12.37
N PHE A 54 -30.17 -16.80 -11.08
CA PHE A 54 -29.28 -17.85 -10.61
C PHE A 54 -29.80 -19.21 -11.09
N LEU A 55 -28.98 -19.88 -11.92
CA LEU A 55 -29.33 -21.15 -12.59
C LEU A 55 -30.68 -21.09 -13.32
N GLY A 56 -31.04 -19.91 -13.84
CA GLY A 56 -32.27 -19.70 -14.61
C GLY A 56 -33.57 -19.87 -13.83
N ALA A 57 -33.52 -19.91 -12.49
CA ALA A 57 -34.68 -20.26 -11.68
C ALA A 57 -34.93 -19.28 -10.52
N ILE A 58 -33.87 -18.80 -9.86
CA ILE A 58 -33.98 -18.01 -8.64
C ILE A 58 -33.48 -16.59 -8.89
N ASP A 59 -34.24 -15.59 -8.45
CA ASP A 59 -33.82 -14.19 -8.59
C ASP A 59 -32.53 -13.93 -7.81
N THR A 60 -31.70 -13.01 -8.28
CA THR A 60 -30.43 -12.73 -7.61
C THR A 60 -29.96 -11.30 -7.75
N GLU A 61 -29.16 -10.86 -6.79
CA GLU A 61 -28.45 -9.58 -6.80
C GLU A 61 -27.16 -9.67 -5.99
N ILE A 62 -26.25 -8.73 -6.23
CA ILE A 62 -25.19 -8.38 -5.29
C ILE A 62 -25.68 -7.14 -4.54
N GLN A 63 -26.20 -7.34 -3.34
CA GLN A 63 -26.80 -6.25 -2.56
C GLN A 63 -25.76 -5.24 -2.07
N PHE A 64 -24.52 -5.70 -1.88
CA PHE A 64 -23.45 -4.87 -1.33
C PHE A 64 -22.08 -5.33 -1.83
N LEU A 65 -21.32 -4.38 -2.36
CA LEU A 65 -19.92 -4.53 -2.72
C LEU A 65 -19.07 -3.59 -1.86
N GLY A 66 -18.36 -4.14 -0.87
CA GLY A 66 -17.49 -3.40 0.04
C GLY A 66 -16.03 -3.50 -0.37
N LEU A 67 -15.42 -2.39 -0.76
CA LEU A 67 -14.05 -2.35 -1.26
C LEU A 67 -13.16 -1.52 -0.33
N PHE A 68 -11.97 -2.03 -0.04
CA PHE A 68 -10.90 -1.29 0.61
C PHE A 68 -9.73 -1.18 -0.37
N ASP A 69 -9.36 0.07 -0.65
CA ASP A 69 -8.20 0.53 -1.42
C ASP A 69 -7.86 -0.41 -2.58
N SER A 70 -8.72 -0.43 -3.61
CA SER A 70 -8.61 -1.36 -4.73
C SER A 70 -7.31 -1.13 -5.49
N VAL A 71 -6.44 -2.13 -5.51
CA VAL A 71 -5.13 -2.05 -6.17
C VAL A 71 -5.07 -3.03 -7.33
N ALA A 72 -5.07 -2.50 -8.55
CA ALA A 72 -4.98 -3.29 -9.76
C ALA A 72 -3.77 -2.88 -10.58
N SER A 73 -3.00 -3.85 -11.06
CA SER A 73 -2.00 -3.61 -12.10
C SER A 73 -2.67 -3.75 -13.47
N VAL A 74 -3.44 -2.74 -13.91
CA VAL A 74 -4.14 -2.78 -15.20
C VAL A 74 -3.34 -2.05 -16.28
N GLY A 75 -3.02 -2.75 -17.37
CA GLY A 75 -2.76 -2.12 -18.68
C GLY A 75 -1.42 -1.40 -18.86
N ALA A 76 -0.76 -1.72 -19.98
CA ALA A 76 0.55 -1.24 -20.41
C ALA A 76 0.53 0.19 -20.98
N SER A 77 0.57 1.22 -20.13
CA SER A 77 0.72 2.62 -20.59
C SER A 77 1.76 3.46 -19.84
N ALA A 78 2.50 2.87 -18.90
CA ALA A 78 3.60 3.52 -18.21
C ALA A 78 4.94 3.16 -18.90
N SER A 79 6.00 3.97 -18.73
CA SER A 79 7.29 3.83 -19.42
C SER A 79 7.95 2.45 -19.20
N LEU A 80 8.89 2.03 -20.08
CA LEU A 80 9.58 0.71 -20.03
C LEU A 80 10.15 0.34 -18.63
N HIS A 81 10.50 1.33 -17.81
CA HIS A 81 11.01 1.13 -16.44
C HIS A 81 9.88 0.86 -15.42
N GLU A 82 8.75 1.54 -15.55
CA GLU A 82 7.55 1.28 -14.75
C GLU A 82 6.94 -0.08 -15.13
N GLN A 83 6.98 -0.43 -16.42
CA GLN A 83 6.52 -1.72 -16.95
C GLN A 83 7.21 -2.91 -16.29
N PHE A 84 8.49 -2.81 -15.93
CA PHE A 84 9.24 -3.94 -15.38
C PHE A 84 8.85 -4.27 -13.92
N ALA A 85 8.59 -3.23 -13.11
CA ALA A 85 8.08 -3.37 -11.74
C ALA A 85 6.60 -3.79 -11.74
N LEU A 86 5.78 -3.12 -12.56
CA LEU A 86 4.51 -3.58 -13.14
C LEU A 86 4.45 -5.12 -13.26
N TRP A 87 5.19 -5.60 -14.27
CA TRP A 87 5.15 -6.96 -14.78
C TRP A 87 5.55 -8.04 -13.76
N MET A 88 6.52 -7.75 -12.90
CA MET A 88 7.00 -8.68 -11.86
C MET A 88 5.92 -9.02 -10.80
N PHE A 89 5.00 -8.09 -10.53
CA PHE A 89 3.95 -8.25 -9.52
C PHE A 89 2.55 -8.43 -10.12
N SER A 90 2.40 -8.24 -11.44
CA SER A 90 1.11 -8.18 -12.13
C SER A 90 0.74 -9.45 -12.90
N GLY A 91 0.87 -10.64 -12.30
CA GLY A 91 0.48 -11.93 -12.93
C GLY A 91 -1.01 -12.08 -13.32
N HIS A 92 -1.76 -10.98 -13.47
CA HIS A 92 -3.21 -10.89 -13.48
C HIS A 92 -3.73 -9.88 -14.54
N CYS A 93 -2.95 -9.57 -15.60
CA CYS A 93 -3.32 -8.55 -16.60
C CYS A 93 -4.53 -8.91 -17.48
N SER A 94 -4.96 -10.18 -17.57
CA SER A 94 -6.01 -10.60 -18.54
C SER A 94 -7.44 -10.27 -18.12
N TRP A 95 -7.74 -10.17 -16.83
CA TRP A 95 -9.08 -9.85 -16.29
C TRP A 95 -9.21 -8.38 -15.83
N ALA A 96 -8.09 -7.66 -15.85
CA ALA A 96 -7.98 -6.28 -15.40
C ALA A 96 -8.67 -5.26 -16.34
N ALA A 97 -8.99 -5.63 -17.59
CA ALA A 97 -9.69 -4.71 -18.50
C ALA A 97 -11.16 -4.51 -18.10
N GLU A 98 -11.85 -5.56 -17.67
CA GLU A 98 -13.28 -5.50 -17.30
C GLU A 98 -13.52 -4.68 -16.05
N ILE A 99 -12.58 -4.67 -15.10
CA ILE A 99 -12.72 -3.90 -13.87
C ILE A 99 -12.75 -2.40 -14.11
N LEU A 100 -12.24 -1.90 -15.25
CA LEU A 100 -12.30 -0.48 -15.59
C LEU A 100 -13.67 -0.07 -16.17
N LEU A 101 -14.57 -1.01 -16.44
CA LEU A 101 -15.92 -0.73 -16.89
C LEU A 101 -16.83 -0.35 -15.71
N PRO A 102 -17.99 0.28 -15.95
CA PRO A 102 -19.04 0.39 -14.94
C PRO A 102 -19.45 -0.99 -14.40
N LEU A 103 -19.81 -1.05 -13.11
CA LEU A 103 -20.26 -2.29 -12.49
C LEU A 103 -21.55 -2.83 -13.14
N PRO A 104 -21.77 -4.16 -13.17
CA PRO A 104 -23.03 -4.74 -13.62
C PRO A 104 -24.23 -4.19 -12.85
N ALA A 105 -25.38 -4.03 -13.52
CA ALA A 105 -26.61 -3.53 -12.92
C ALA A 105 -27.14 -4.37 -11.75
N LEU A 106 -26.70 -5.64 -11.63
CA LEU A 106 -27.07 -6.53 -10.53
C LEU A 106 -26.42 -6.13 -9.19
N VAL A 107 -25.38 -5.29 -9.21
CA VAL A 107 -24.78 -4.70 -8.01
C VAL A 107 -25.63 -3.50 -7.60
N THR A 108 -26.25 -3.54 -6.43
CA THR A 108 -27.21 -2.49 -6.03
C THR A 108 -26.58 -1.40 -5.17
N LYS A 109 -25.51 -1.70 -4.43
CA LYS A 109 -24.73 -0.74 -3.66
C LYS A 109 -23.24 -1.12 -3.64
N THR A 110 -22.39 -0.12 -3.83
CA THR A 110 -20.94 -0.22 -3.70
C THR A 110 -20.43 0.85 -2.74
N VAL A 111 -19.54 0.46 -1.83
CA VAL A 111 -18.80 1.38 -0.95
C VAL A 111 -17.32 1.11 -1.13
N HIS A 112 -16.53 2.14 -1.45
CA HIS A 112 -15.08 2.02 -1.67
C HIS A 112 -14.32 2.99 -0.77
N LEU A 113 -13.54 2.46 0.18
CA LEU A 113 -12.72 3.24 1.10
C LEU A 113 -11.28 3.24 0.61
N MET A 114 -10.66 4.41 0.40
CA MET A 114 -9.38 4.56 -0.29
C MET A 114 -8.34 5.25 0.59
N ALA A 115 -7.07 4.87 0.44
CA ALA A 115 -5.95 5.44 1.19
C ALA A 115 -5.41 6.72 0.52
N ALA A 116 -5.30 7.79 1.29
CA ALA A 116 -4.86 9.09 0.79
C ALA A 116 -3.34 9.26 0.70
N HIS A 117 -2.56 8.53 1.52
CA HIS A 117 -1.12 8.77 1.69
C HIS A 117 -0.24 7.63 1.16
N GLU A 118 -0.81 6.72 0.37
CA GLU A 118 -0.08 5.62 -0.24
C GLU A 118 0.81 6.12 -1.39
N ASN A 119 2.14 6.10 -1.19
CA ASN A 119 3.09 6.61 -2.17
C ASN A 119 3.68 5.52 -3.08
N ARG A 120 3.41 4.24 -2.78
CA ARG A 120 4.10 3.15 -3.46
C ARG A 120 3.75 3.03 -4.94
N MET A 121 4.76 2.79 -5.78
CA MET A 121 4.61 2.55 -7.21
C MET A 121 3.82 1.27 -7.51
N ASN A 122 3.97 0.27 -6.65
CA ASN A 122 3.29 -1.01 -6.80
C ASN A 122 1.83 -1.01 -6.28
N PHE A 123 1.33 0.13 -5.77
CA PHE A 123 -0.02 0.26 -5.21
C PHE A 123 -0.87 1.32 -5.94
N PRO A 124 -1.01 1.25 -7.28
CA PRO A 124 -1.91 2.15 -8.00
C PRO A 124 -3.37 1.92 -7.55
N LEU A 125 -4.11 3.00 -7.39
CA LEU A 125 -5.51 2.96 -6.99
C LEU A 125 -6.42 2.76 -8.20
N THR A 126 -7.43 1.90 -8.09
CA THR A 126 -8.42 1.69 -9.15
C THR A 126 -9.80 2.12 -8.66
N ARG A 127 -10.27 3.28 -9.12
CA ARG A 127 -11.60 3.80 -8.72
C ARG A 127 -12.74 3.05 -9.39
N VAL A 128 -13.93 3.22 -8.83
CA VAL A 128 -15.18 2.63 -9.34
C VAL A 128 -16.14 3.75 -9.71
N VAL A 129 -16.81 3.63 -10.86
CA VAL A 129 -17.80 4.62 -11.32
C VAL A 129 -19.15 3.94 -11.53
N GLY A 130 -20.20 4.52 -10.95
CA GLY A 130 -21.57 4.06 -11.09
C GLY A 130 -22.52 4.86 -10.18
N GLY A 131 -23.80 4.91 -10.53
CA GLY A 131 -24.81 5.61 -9.69
C GLY A 131 -25.07 4.94 -8.34
N ASN A 132 -24.64 3.69 -8.19
CA ASN A 132 -24.69 2.87 -6.99
C ASN A 132 -23.40 2.94 -6.15
N VAL A 133 -22.43 3.78 -6.52
CA VAL A 133 -21.09 3.82 -5.90
C VAL A 133 -20.96 4.99 -4.94
N GLU A 134 -20.39 4.70 -3.77
CA GLU A 134 -20.00 5.68 -2.77
C GLU A 134 -18.52 5.49 -2.45
N GLU A 135 -17.69 6.49 -2.79
CA GLU A 135 -16.25 6.44 -2.56
C GLU A 135 -15.84 7.41 -1.45
N TRP A 136 -14.96 6.97 -0.56
CA TRP A 136 -14.43 7.76 0.55
C TRP A 136 -12.92 7.73 0.56
N LEU A 137 -12.30 8.89 0.69
CA LEU A 137 -10.87 9.00 0.92
C LEU A 137 -10.59 9.10 2.42
N PHE A 138 -9.76 8.21 2.93
CA PHE A 138 -9.37 8.10 4.34
C PHE A 138 -7.90 8.48 4.51
N PRO A 139 -7.53 9.17 5.61
CA PRO A 139 -6.13 9.35 5.94
C PRO A 139 -5.49 8.00 6.24
N GLY A 140 -4.25 7.84 5.79
CA GLY A 140 -3.46 6.64 6.00
C GLY A 140 -2.89 6.09 4.71
N VAL A 141 -2.05 5.08 4.83
CA VAL A 141 -1.54 4.27 3.71
C VAL A 141 -2.43 3.04 3.49
N HIS A 142 -2.09 2.18 2.53
CA HIS A 142 -2.92 1.05 2.10
C HIS A 142 -3.54 0.21 3.25
N SER A 143 -2.70 -0.25 4.18
CA SER A 143 -3.15 -1.08 5.31
C SER A 143 -3.65 -0.29 6.52
N ASP A 144 -3.49 1.04 6.55
CA ASP A 144 -4.25 1.89 7.48
C ASP A 144 -5.72 1.96 7.09
N VAL A 145 -6.07 1.64 5.84
CA VAL A 145 -7.47 1.58 5.37
C VAL A 145 -8.01 0.17 5.37
N GLY A 146 -7.28 -0.80 4.82
CA GLY A 146 -7.75 -2.18 4.73
C GLY A 146 -7.46 -3.07 5.94
N GLY A 147 -6.62 -2.61 6.88
CA GLY A 147 -6.11 -3.43 7.97
C GLY A 147 -4.86 -4.25 7.59
N GLY A 148 -4.15 -4.74 8.61
CA GLY A 148 -2.99 -5.63 8.45
C GLY A 148 -1.75 -5.22 9.24
N TYR A 149 -1.69 -4.00 9.77
CA TYR A 149 -0.64 -3.60 10.69
C TYR A 149 -0.89 -4.15 12.09
N ALA A 150 0.17 -4.62 12.74
CA ALA A 150 0.13 -4.96 14.16
C ALA A 150 0.24 -3.69 15.02
N PRO A 151 -0.41 -3.64 16.21
CA PRO A 151 -0.22 -2.54 17.14
C PRO A 151 1.27 -2.30 17.46
N GLY A 152 1.69 -1.04 17.41
CA GLY A 152 3.07 -0.65 17.62
C GLY A 152 3.97 -0.73 16.39
N ASN A 153 3.58 -1.34 15.28
CA ASN A 153 4.45 -1.39 14.10
C ASN A 153 4.83 0.03 13.63
N GLN A 154 6.10 0.23 13.31
CA GLN A 154 6.69 1.56 13.03
C GLN A 154 6.49 2.59 14.16
N GLY A 155 6.14 2.15 15.37
CA GLY A 155 5.79 3.00 16.49
C GLY A 155 4.40 3.63 16.43
N ARG A 156 3.53 3.16 15.54
CA ARG A 156 2.15 3.65 15.39
C ARG A 156 1.17 2.79 16.18
N SER A 157 0.03 3.36 16.56
CA SER A 157 -1.11 2.66 17.17
C SER A 157 -0.71 1.81 18.39
N ARG A 158 0.12 2.38 19.27
CA ARG A 158 0.74 1.67 20.41
C ARG A 158 -0.24 1.27 21.52
N GLY A 159 -1.48 1.79 21.47
CA GLY A 159 -2.54 1.51 22.44
C GLY A 159 -3.25 0.16 22.25
N GLY A 160 -2.77 -0.71 21.37
CA GLY A 160 -3.40 -1.99 21.06
C GLY A 160 -4.28 -1.93 19.81
N HIS A 161 -5.10 -2.97 19.60
CA HIS A 161 -5.89 -3.14 18.38
C HIS A 161 -6.87 -1.97 18.15
N ALA A 162 -7.54 -1.51 19.21
CA ALA A 162 -8.47 -0.39 19.16
C ALA A 162 -7.82 0.95 18.73
N ALA A 163 -6.50 1.08 18.87
CA ALA A 163 -5.76 2.27 18.48
C ALA A 163 -5.35 2.27 17.00
N LEU A 164 -5.55 1.17 16.25
CA LEU A 164 -5.22 1.11 14.83
C LEU A 164 -6.11 2.06 14.02
N LEU A 165 -5.50 2.85 13.12
CA LEU A 165 -6.24 3.76 12.25
C LEU A 165 -7.28 3.02 11.38
N SER A 166 -7.00 1.75 11.03
CA SER A 166 -7.89 0.87 10.27
C SER A 166 -9.21 0.53 10.97
N GLN A 167 -9.33 0.77 12.28
CA GLN A 167 -10.59 0.59 12.99
C GLN A 167 -11.67 1.55 12.49
N ILE A 168 -11.30 2.77 12.08
CA ILE A 168 -12.26 3.75 11.57
C ILE A 168 -12.90 3.29 10.23
N PRO A 169 -12.13 2.94 9.18
CA PRO A 169 -12.71 2.41 7.94
C PRO A 169 -13.39 1.04 8.13
N LEU A 170 -12.91 0.18 9.04
CA LEU A 170 -13.61 -1.05 9.42
C LEU A 170 -15.04 -0.75 9.91
N LEU A 171 -15.19 0.14 10.89
CA LEU A 171 -16.50 0.53 11.42
C LEU A 171 -17.38 1.22 10.37
N HIS A 172 -16.79 2.07 9.53
CA HIS A 172 -17.51 2.73 8.44
C HIS A 172 -18.10 1.70 7.47
N MET A 173 -17.29 0.73 7.02
CA MET A 173 -17.74 -0.34 6.13
C MET A 173 -18.80 -1.22 6.79
N TYR A 174 -18.57 -1.64 8.03
CA TYR A 174 -19.50 -2.47 8.79
C TYR A 174 -20.87 -1.81 8.94
N ARG A 175 -20.90 -0.50 9.27
CA ARG A 175 -22.13 0.27 9.36
C ARG A 175 -22.80 0.44 7.99
N ALA A 176 -22.04 0.75 6.96
CA ALA A 176 -22.59 0.90 5.61
C ALA A 176 -23.23 -0.41 5.12
N ALA A 177 -22.55 -1.53 5.32
CA ALA A 177 -23.05 -2.86 5.01
C ALA A 177 -24.36 -3.19 5.76
N LEU A 178 -24.40 -2.94 7.08
CA LEU A 178 -25.60 -3.14 7.90
C LEU A 178 -26.80 -2.31 7.41
N VAL A 179 -26.58 -1.02 7.12
CA VAL A 179 -27.64 -0.13 6.62
C VAL A 179 -28.18 -0.60 5.27
N HIS A 180 -27.37 -1.28 4.47
CA HIS A 180 -27.73 -1.85 3.18
C HIS A 180 -28.13 -3.33 3.24
N GLY A 181 -28.51 -3.84 4.41
CA GLY A 181 -29.14 -5.16 4.55
C GLY A 181 -28.17 -6.33 4.57
N VAL A 182 -26.85 -6.11 4.70
CA VAL A 182 -25.91 -7.18 4.97
C VAL A 182 -26.21 -7.79 6.34
N PRO A 183 -26.42 -9.13 6.44
CA PRO A 183 -26.89 -9.78 7.67
C PRO A 183 -25.75 -9.97 8.67
N PHE A 184 -25.03 -8.91 9.00
CA PHE A 184 -24.04 -8.93 10.07
C PHE A 184 -24.73 -8.97 11.43
N VAL A 185 -24.11 -9.67 12.38
CA VAL A 185 -24.50 -9.61 13.79
C VAL A 185 -24.28 -8.18 14.27
N ARG A 186 -25.30 -7.58 14.88
CA ARG A 186 -25.23 -6.22 15.43
C ARG A 186 -24.15 -6.13 16.51
N PHE A 187 -23.48 -4.98 16.63
CA PHE A 187 -22.39 -4.76 17.57
C PHE A 187 -22.74 -5.16 19.02
N ASP A 188 -23.95 -4.82 19.49
CA ASP A 188 -24.44 -5.16 20.84
C ASP A 188 -24.65 -6.67 21.08
N LYS A 189 -24.64 -7.46 19.99
CA LYS A 189 -24.82 -8.91 19.97
C LYS A 189 -23.56 -9.68 19.54
N LEU A 190 -22.47 -8.98 19.21
CA LEU A 190 -21.20 -9.64 18.92
C LEU A 190 -20.69 -10.36 20.17
N GLU A 191 -20.10 -11.53 19.97
CA GLU A 191 -19.31 -12.22 20.98
C GLU A 191 -18.20 -11.29 21.49
N PRO A 192 -17.82 -11.34 22.78
CA PRO A 192 -16.85 -10.41 23.37
C PRO A 192 -15.56 -10.28 22.56
N VAL A 193 -14.97 -11.41 22.15
CA VAL A 193 -13.72 -11.43 21.37
C VAL A 193 -13.85 -10.70 20.03
N VAL A 194 -14.98 -10.83 19.34
CA VAL A 194 -15.23 -10.15 18.07
C VAL A 194 -15.56 -8.68 18.31
N ARG A 195 -16.19 -8.36 19.44
CA ARG A 195 -16.49 -6.98 19.81
C ARG A 195 -15.21 -6.18 20.06
N GLU A 196 -14.24 -6.78 20.74
CA GLU A 196 -12.92 -6.18 20.99
C GLU A 196 -12.22 -5.78 19.68
N ASP A 197 -12.31 -6.61 18.64
CA ASP A 197 -11.78 -6.30 17.28
C ASP A 197 -12.48 -5.11 16.61
N PHE A 198 -13.62 -4.64 17.12
CA PHE A 198 -14.37 -3.50 16.59
C PHE A 198 -14.29 -2.27 17.49
N GLU A 199 -13.57 -2.36 18.62
CA GLU A 199 -13.38 -1.20 19.50
C GLU A 199 -12.48 -0.14 18.83
N VAL A 200 -12.71 1.11 19.23
CA VAL A 200 -11.93 2.27 18.78
C VAL A 200 -11.47 3.05 19.99
N ASP A 201 -10.17 3.25 20.09
CA ASP A 201 -9.55 4.08 21.11
C ASP A 201 -10.00 5.55 20.94
N PRO A 202 -10.39 6.26 22.02
CA PRO A 202 -10.80 7.65 21.94
C PRO A 202 -9.74 8.59 21.34
N GLY A 203 -8.45 8.26 21.46
CA GLY A 203 -7.34 9.01 20.90
C GLY A 203 -7.34 8.98 19.38
N VAL A 204 -7.41 7.78 18.77
CA VAL A 204 -7.46 7.66 17.30
C VAL A 204 -8.74 8.26 16.74
N PHE A 205 -9.87 8.08 17.43
CA PHE A 205 -11.14 8.69 17.04
C PHE A 205 -11.06 10.23 17.02
N SER A 206 -10.49 10.82 18.07
CA SER A 206 -10.34 12.28 18.18
C SER A 206 -9.38 12.83 17.14
N ALA A 207 -8.22 12.18 16.95
CA ALA A 207 -7.23 12.58 15.95
C ALA A 207 -7.81 12.52 14.52
N PHE A 208 -8.51 11.43 14.20
CA PHE A 208 -9.19 11.26 12.91
C PHE A 208 -10.22 12.37 12.67
N ASN A 209 -11.12 12.61 13.62
CA ASN A 209 -12.20 13.59 13.43
C ASN A 209 -11.68 15.01 13.29
N LEU A 210 -10.69 15.41 14.09
CA LEU A 210 -10.07 16.74 13.99
C LEU A 210 -9.37 16.93 12.64
N TYR A 211 -8.66 15.91 12.16
CA TYR A 211 -8.06 15.92 10.83
C TYR A 211 -9.12 16.04 9.72
N MET A 212 -10.17 15.22 9.76
CA MET A 212 -11.22 15.24 8.74
C MET A 212 -12.06 16.51 8.76
N GLN A 213 -12.34 17.08 9.93
CA GLN A 213 -13.02 18.37 10.08
C GLN A 213 -12.24 19.48 9.39
N ARG A 214 -10.92 19.52 9.56
CA ARG A 214 -10.06 20.50 8.90
C ARG A 214 -10.06 20.34 7.39
N LEU A 215 -9.93 19.11 6.91
CA LEU A 215 -9.86 18.80 5.49
C LEU A 215 -11.16 19.17 4.73
N ARG A 216 -12.30 19.04 5.42
CA ARG A 216 -13.65 19.29 4.87
C ARG A 216 -14.20 20.70 5.12
N ALA A 217 -13.42 21.60 5.71
CA ALA A 217 -13.89 22.91 6.17
C ALA A 217 -14.47 23.81 5.05
N ASP A 218 -14.07 23.61 3.79
CA ASP A 218 -14.53 24.37 2.63
C ASP A 218 -15.59 23.64 1.78
N GLY A 219 -16.06 22.47 2.23
CA GLY A 219 -17.11 21.70 1.56
C GLY A 219 -16.71 21.05 0.22
N VAL A 220 -15.44 21.04 -0.16
CA VAL A 220 -15.00 20.45 -1.44
C VAL A 220 -15.15 18.93 -1.42
N THR A 221 -15.80 18.37 -2.46
CA THR A 221 -16.07 16.94 -2.61
C THR A 221 -15.39 16.29 -3.82
N ASP A 222 -14.77 17.08 -4.70
CA ASP A 222 -14.02 16.54 -5.84
C ASP A 222 -12.83 15.70 -5.35
N PHE A 223 -12.71 14.48 -5.86
CA PHE A 223 -11.69 13.53 -5.42
C PHE A 223 -10.27 14.09 -5.52
N ARG A 224 -9.92 14.74 -6.65
CA ARG A 224 -8.55 15.23 -6.87
C ARG A 224 -8.24 16.35 -5.89
N LYS A 225 -9.14 17.32 -5.74
CA LYS A 225 -8.96 18.42 -4.78
C LYS A 225 -8.88 17.94 -3.34
N VAL A 226 -9.67 16.93 -2.98
CA VAL A 226 -9.61 16.31 -1.64
C VAL A 226 -8.28 15.59 -1.45
N TYR A 227 -7.84 14.78 -2.43
CA TYR A 227 -6.54 14.08 -2.41
C TYR A 227 -5.36 15.05 -2.27
N LEU A 228 -5.36 16.16 -3.02
CA LEU A 228 -4.32 17.19 -2.92
C LEU A 228 -4.23 17.79 -1.52
N LYS A 229 -5.36 17.98 -0.83
CA LYS A 229 -5.35 18.46 0.56
C LYS A 229 -4.71 17.45 1.49
N HIS A 230 -5.06 16.17 1.37
CA HIS A 230 -4.43 15.11 2.18
C HIS A 230 -2.91 15.13 2.00
N MET A 231 -2.44 15.11 0.75
CA MET A 231 -1.01 15.11 0.44
C MET A 231 -0.31 16.40 0.86
N ARG A 232 -0.98 17.56 0.81
CA ARG A 232 -0.43 18.82 1.33
C ARG A 232 -0.14 18.72 2.82
N LEU A 233 -1.08 18.19 3.60
CA LEU A 233 -0.91 18.02 5.05
C LEU A 233 0.20 17.00 5.35
N TYR A 234 0.24 15.91 4.59
CA TYR A 234 1.29 14.89 4.71
C TYR A 234 2.69 15.47 4.40
N TYR A 235 2.87 16.18 3.28
CA TYR A 235 4.16 16.79 2.93
C TYR A 235 4.56 17.91 3.89
N ARG A 236 3.63 18.72 4.41
CA ARG A 236 3.93 19.68 5.48
C ARG A 236 4.38 18.99 6.76
N TRP A 237 3.83 17.83 7.09
CA TRP A 237 4.31 17.03 8.21
C TRP A 237 5.72 16.46 7.94
N ARG A 238 5.94 15.84 6.77
CA ARG A 238 7.27 15.31 6.38
C ARG A 238 8.34 16.38 6.35
N SER A 239 8.07 17.54 5.76
CA SER A 239 8.97 18.71 5.77
C SER A 239 9.40 19.07 7.19
N ARG A 240 8.46 19.16 8.15
CA ARG A 240 8.80 19.40 9.56
C ARG A 240 9.69 18.32 10.14
N MET A 241 9.42 17.04 9.87
CA MET A 241 10.23 15.91 10.34
C MET A 241 11.67 15.94 9.77
N LEU A 242 11.92 16.61 8.65
CA LEU A 242 13.29 16.82 8.15
C LEU A 242 14.08 17.87 8.95
N HIS A 243 13.38 18.76 9.66
CA HIS A 243 13.99 19.81 10.47
C HIS A 243 14.05 19.46 11.97
N THR A 244 13.50 18.32 12.36
CA THR A 244 13.61 17.80 13.74
C THR A 244 14.95 17.12 13.97
N PRO A 245 15.40 16.97 15.24
CA PRO A 245 16.60 16.21 15.57
C PRO A 245 16.61 14.80 14.98
N GLN A 246 17.82 14.28 14.73
CA GLN A 246 17.99 12.91 14.25
C GLN A 246 17.30 11.91 15.19
N GLY A 247 16.57 10.96 14.62
CA GLY A 247 15.81 9.95 15.37
C GLY A 247 14.39 10.36 15.76
N SER A 248 13.94 11.59 15.50
CA SER A 248 12.55 12.00 15.80
C SER A 248 11.51 11.17 15.04
N ILE A 249 11.77 10.82 13.78
CA ILE A 249 10.82 10.01 12.99
C ILE A 249 10.68 8.57 13.51
N SER A 250 11.72 8.05 14.12
CA SER A 250 11.84 6.68 14.64
C SER A 250 11.73 6.61 16.17
N GLN A 251 11.43 7.73 16.84
CA GLN A 251 11.47 7.87 18.30
C GLN A 251 10.56 6.87 19.04
N HIS A 252 9.53 6.36 18.36
CA HIS A 252 8.57 5.42 18.90
C HIS A 252 8.64 4.03 18.26
N ALA A 253 9.60 3.77 17.38
CA ALA A 253 9.72 2.51 16.65
C ALA A 253 9.66 1.30 17.60
N ALA A 254 8.84 0.31 17.27
CA ALA A 254 8.65 -0.87 18.14
C ALA A 254 9.83 -1.84 18.11
N THR A 255 10.60 -1.86 17.02
CA THR A 255 11.75 -2.74 16.86
C THR A 255 12.96 -1.96 16.33
N ALA A 256 14.16 -2.52 16.51
CA ALA A 256 15.37 -1.95 15.93
C ALA A 256 15.32 -1.93 14.39
N GLN A 257 14.62 -2.91 13.78
CA GLN A 257 14.39 -2.95 12.33
C GLN A 257 13.45 -1.81 11.91
N ASP A 258 12.32 -1.61 12.60
CA ASP A 258 11.42 -0.47 12.34
C ASP A 258 12.16 0.87 12.45
N LYS A 259 13.05 1.00 13.43
CA LYS A 259 13.89 2.21 13.60
C LYS A 259 14.79 2.43 12.39
N GLN A 260 15.56 1.41 12.00
CA GLN A 260 16.43 1.45 10.83
C GLN A 260 15.62 1.84 9.58
N ASP A 261 14.47 1.21 9.40
CA ASP A 261 13.67 1.39 8.21
C ASP A 261 13.06 2.79 8.08
N LEU A 262 12.58 3.36 9.19
CA LEU A 262 12.07 4.72 9.23
C LEU A 262 13.19 5.75 9.00
N GLU A 263 14.38 5.51 9.54
CA GLU A 263 15.55 6.39 9.37
C GLU A 263 16.05 6.39 7.92
N GLU A 264 16.27 5.21 7.32
CA GLU A 264 16.69 5.08 5.93
C GLU A 264 15.67 5.66 4.95
N SER A 265 14.37 5.44 5.21
CA SER A 265 13.31 6.01 4.38
C SER A 265 13.25 7.54 4.50
N ASN A 266 13.56 8.10 5.68
CA ASN A 266 13.67 9.54 5.86
C ASN A 266 14.92 10.12 5.18
N GLU A 267 16.04 9.41 5.20
CA GLU A 267 17.24 9.78 4.46
C GLU A 267 17.02 9.75 2.95
N ASN A 268 16.32 8.73 2.44
CA ASN A 268 15.93 8.63 1.04
C ASN A 268 15.09 9.84 0.58
N LEU A 269 14.11 10.27 1.39
CA LEU A 269 13.35 11.50 1.15
C LEU A 269 14.27 12.75 1.03
N GLN A 270 15.30 12.87 1.88
CA GLN A 270 16.24 13.98 1.79
C GLN A 270 17.09 13.92 0.53
N TRP A 271 17.52 12.73 0.12
CA TRP A 271 18.26 12.54 -1.12
C TRP A 271 17.41 12.85 -2.35
N ASP A 272 16.15 12.43 -2.37
CA ASP A 272 15.21 12.78 -3.43
C ASP A 272 15.06 14.30 -3.56
N LEU A 273 14.89 15.02 -2.44
CA LEU A 273 14.83 16.49 -2.45
C LEU A 273 16.10 17.12 -3.03
N ARG A 274 17.28 16.63 -2.65
CA ARG A 274 18.56 17.11 -3.20
C ARG A 274 18.62 16.91 -4.71
N VAL A 275 18.30 15.72 -5.20
CA VAL A 275 18.29 15.42 -6.65
C VAL A 275 17.26 16.29 -7.38
N MET A 276 16.08 16.51 -6.79
CA MET A 276 15.07 17.41 -7.36
C MET A 276 15.54 18.87 -7.42
N HIS A 277 16.28 19.34 -6.42
CA HIS A 277 16.89 20.67 -6.47
C HIS A 277 17.92 20.77 -7.60
N SER A 278 18.80 19.78 -7.75
CA SER A 278 19.77 19.73 -8.85
C SER A 278 19.08 19.64 -10.22
N ARG A 279 17.98 18.90 -10.35
CA ARG A 279 17.17 18.84 -11.59
C ARG A 279 16.47 20.15 -11.93
N ALA A 280 16.26 21.03 -10.96
CA ALA A 280 15.62 22.32 -11.14
C ALA A 280 16.61 23.50 -11.28
N ASP A 281 17.91 23.27 -11.08
CA ASP A 281 18.95 24.27 -11.23
C ASP A 281 19.54 24.20 -12.64
N ASP A 282 19.32 25.25 -13.45
CA ASP A 282 19.84 25.34 -14.81
C ASP A 282 21.38 25.22 -14.87
N ASN A 283 22.09 25.54 -13.78
CA ASN A 283 23.55 25.44 -13.70
C ASN A 283 24.06 24.02 -13.41
N ALA A 284 23.18 23.11 -12.97
CA ALA A 284 23.55 21.74 -12.66
C ALA A 284 23.52 20.80 -13.89
N HIS A 285 23.14 21.33 -15.06
CA HIS A 285 23.03 20.57 -16.30
C HIS A 285 24.36 20.41 -17.03
N ILE A 286 24.58 19.22 -17.60
CA ILE A 286 25.76 18.94 -18.45
C ILE A 286 25.57 19.64 -19.81
N TYR A 287 26.54 20.46 -20.23
CA TYR A 287 26.50 21.26 -21.47
C TYR A 287 25.80 20.57 -22.65
N GLY A 288 24.70 21.18 -23.12
CA GLY A 288 23.95 20.73 -24.30
C GLY A 288 22.84 19.71 -24.04
N ASN A 289 22.72 19.16 -22.82
CA ASN A 289 21.63 18.25 -22.44
C ASN A 289 21.14 18.53 -21.01
N ARG A 290 19.88 18.23 -20.66
CA ARG A 290 19.32 18.54 -19.33
C ARG A 290 19.77 17.59 -18.21
N ASN A 291 20.71 16.69 -18.48
CA ASN A 291 21.16 15.67 -17.54
C ASN A 291 21.91 16.32 -16.38
N VAL A 292 21.76 15.73 -15.19
CA VAL A 292 22.46 16.18 -13.97
C VAL A 292 23.53 15.17 -13.59
N LEU A 293 24.75 15.64 -13.36
CA LEU A 293 25.83 14.77 -12.89
C LEU A 293 25.69 14.52 -11.38
N LEU A 294 25.06 13.41 -11.03
CA LEU A 294 24.93 12.98 -9.63
C LEU A 294 26.22 12.38 -9.07
N SER A 295 26.57 12.77 -7.85
CA SER A 295 27.65 12.17 -7.07
C SER A 295 27.33 10.71 -6.70
N PRO A 296 28.35 9.89 -6.33
CA PRO A 296 28.11 8.53 -5.85
C PRO A 296 27.15 8.45 -4.66
N ALA A 297 27.18 9.44 -3.75
CA ALA A 297 26.29 9.49 -2.59
C ALA A 297 24.84 9.78 -2.98
N GLU A 298 24.61 10.73 -3.89
CA GLU A 298 23.27 11.03 -4.40
C GLU A 298 22.67 9.82 -5.13
N ARG A 299 23.47 9.13 -5.96
CA ARG A 299 23.03 7.92 -6.66
C ARG A 299 22.68 6.77 -5.71
N ALA A 300 23.45 6.63 -4.62
CA ALA A 300 23.22 5.57 -3.64
C ALA A 300 21.99 5.88 -2.76
N GLY A 301 21.81 7.14 -2.38
CA GLY A 301 20.78 7.55 -1.42
C GLY A 301 19.43 7.92 -2.00
N ALA A 302 19.37 8.45 -3.22
CA ALA A 302 18.11 8.84 -3.86
C ALA A 302 17.35 7.63 -4.39
N SER A 303 16.04 7.79 -4.55
CA SER A 303 15.20 6.79 -5.21
C SER A 303 15.64 6.58 -6.66
N GLN A 304 15.49 5.35 -7.15
CA GLN A 304 15.89 4.99 -8.51
C GLN A 304 15.22 5.88 -9.56
N MET A 305 13.96 6.28 -9.35
CA MET A 305 13.24 7.17 -10.24
C MET A 305 13.89 8.56 -10.32
N GLN A 306 14.29 9.15 -9.18
CA GLN A 306 14.99 10.44 -9.18
C GLN A 306 16.33 10.36 -9.91
N VAL A 307 17.09 9.27 -9.70
CA VAL A 307 18.35 9.02 -10.42
C VAL A 307 18.10 8.91 -11.92
N LEU A 308 17.09 8.14 -12.35
CA LEU A 308 16.76 7.99 -13.76
C LEU A 308 16.32 9.32 -14.39
N TYR A 309 15.52 10.11 -13.69
CA TYR A 309 15.08 11.41 -14.19
C TYR A 309 16.26 12.38 -14.35
N ALA A 310 17.18 12.41 -13.39
CA ALA A 310 18.43 13.18 -13.48
C ALA A 310 19.31 12.71 -14.66
N ASP A 311 19.49 11.40 -14.80
CA ASP A 311 20.33 10.79 -15.84
C ASP A 311 19.77 10.98 -17.26
N ASN A 312 18.46 11.20 -17.40
CA ASN A 312 17.80 11.40 -18.70
C ASN A 312 17.36 12.84 -18.94
N GLY A 313 17.72 13.77 -18.05
CA GLY A 313 17.36 15.19 -18.18
C GLY A 313 15.85 15.46 -18.15
N ILE A 314 15.10 14.64 -17.41
CA ILE A 314 13.66 14.79 -17.25
C ILE A 314 13.39 15.96 -16.29
N PRO A 315 12.69 17.02 -16.74
CA PRO A 315 12.37 18.16 -15.88
C PRO A 315 11.46 17.73 -14.73
N LEU A 316 11.36 18.57 -13.70
CA LEU A 316 10.40 18.31 -12.63
C LEU A 316 8.97 18.27 -13.17
N THR A 317 8.20 17.28 -12.72
CA THR A 317 6.76 17.20 -12.98
C THR A 317 6.02 18.30 -12.21
N PRO A 318 4.75 18.63 -12.57
CA PRO A 318 3.94 19.55 -11.78
C PRO A 318 3.79 19.12 -10.31
N TRP A 319 3.66 17.81 -10.05
CA TRP A 319 3.61 17.27 -8.69
C TRP A 319 4.91 17.50 -7.92
N GLU A 320 6.06 17.25 -8.57
CA GLU A 320 7.39 17.48 -7.98
C GLU A 320 7.63 18.97 -7.69
N HIS A 321 7.23 19.87 -8.60
CA HIS A 321 7.26 21.31 -8.36
C HIS A 321 6.41 21.70 -7.14
N TRP A 322 5.14 21.28 -7.13
CA TRP A 322 4.22 21.57 -6.04
C TRP A 322 4.71 21.04 -4.69
N ALA A 323 5.25 19.82 -4.66
CA ALA A 323 5.81 19.24 -3.44
C ALA A 323 7.08 19.99 -3.01
N LYS A 324 8.01 20.28 -3.93
CA LYS A 324 9.23 21.04 -3.64
C LYS A 324 8.91 22.38 -2.97
N ASP A 325 7.91 23.11 -3.48
CA ASP A 325 7.49 24.40 -2.93
C ASP A 325 6.94 24.27 -1.50
N ILE A 326 6.24 23.17 -1.18
CA ILE A 326 5.82 22.86 0.20
C ILE A 326 7.03 22.64 1.10
N PHE A 327 8.05 21.91 0.64
CA PHE A 327 9.25 21.63 1.44
C PHE A 327 10.19 22.84 1.58
N ALA A 328 10.14 23.79 0.63
CA ALA A 328 10.93 25.01 0.64
C ALA A 328 10.30 26.16 1.45
N ALA A 329 9.04 26.04 1.86
CA ALA A 329 8.37 27.11 2.59
C ALA A 329 9.06 27.41 3.95
N PRO A 330 9.08 28.68 4.41
CA PRO A 330 9.69 29.04 5.69
C PRO A 330 9.10 28.25 6.85
N LEU A 331 9.93 27.80 7.80
CA LEU A 331 9.48 27.11 9.02
C LEU A 331 8.37 27.86 9.76
N GLU A 332 8.35 29.19 9.72
CA GLU A 332 7.28 30.04 10.28
C GLU A 332 5.90 29.80 9.63
N ASN A 333 5.87 29.50 8.32
CA ASN A 333 4.67 29.02 7.59
C ASN A 333 4.33 27.55 7.91
N HIS A 334 5.25 26.83 8.55
CA HIS A 334 5.07 25.49 9.11
C HIS A 334 4.80 25.49 10.63
N GLN A 335 4.91 26.64 11.31
CA GLN A 335 5.10 26.74 12.77
C GLN A 335 3.82 26.84 13.61
N ARG A 336 2.65 26.80 13.01
CA ARG A 336 1.45 26.47 13.79
C ARG A 336 0.90 25.16 13.28
N PRO A 337 1.38 24.01 13.79
CA PRO A 337 0.51 22.86 13.80
C PRO A 337 -0.81 23.33 14.43
N HIS A 338 -1.92 23.14 13.73
CA HIS A 338 -3.02 22.57 14.50
C HIS A 338 -2.46 21.22 14.94
N TRP A 339 -2.05 21.16 16.22
CA TRP A 339 -1.45 20.01 16.92
C TRP A 339 -2.08 18.66 16.51
N THR A 340 -3.34 18.70 16.10
CA THR A 340 -4.17 17.62 15.58
C THR A 340 -3.60 16.88 14.36
N GLU A 341 -2.98 17.54 13.38
CA GLU A 341 -2.45 16.86 12.17
C GLU A 341 -1.18 16.07 12.48
N ALA A 342 -0.29 16.65 13.28
CA ALA A 342 0.94 16.00 13.71
C ALA A 342 0.61 14.75 14.54
N VAL A 343 -0.36 14.85 15.45
CA VAL A 343 -0.82 13.71 16.25
C VAL A 343 -1.28 12.55 15.37
N LEU A 344 -2.06 12.82 14.31
CA LEU A 344 -2.51 11.75 13.41
C LEU A 344 -1.32 11.05 12.72
N PHE A 345 -0.40 11.82 12.13
CA PHE A 345 0.72 11.25 11.39
C PHE A 345 1.77 10.58 12.28
N GLU A 346 2.07 11.14 13.45
CA GLU A 346 3.11 10.64 14.36
C GLU A 346 2.64 9.43 15.16
N HIS A 347 1.35 9.31 15.43
CA HIS A 347 0.85 8.22 16.28
C HIS A 347 0.06 7.16 15.54
N TYR A 348 -0.53 7.44 14.37
CA TYR A 348 -1.51 6.51 13.78
C TYR A 348 -1.26 6.17 12.31
N VAL A 349 -0.60 7.04 11.53
CA VAL A 349 -0.33 6.78 10.10
C VAL A 349 1.03 6.11 9.91
N HIS A 350 1.03 4.96 9.24
CA HIS A 350 2.27 4.27 8.88
C HIS A 350 2.95 4.92 7.67
N ASP A 351 4.25 4.71 7.54
CA ASP A 351 5.02 5.09 6.36
C ASP A 351 5.05 3.92 5.35
N SER A 352 4.41 4.14 4.19
CA SER A 352 4.25 3.13 3.14
C SER A 352 5.59 2.65 2.56
N LEU A 353 6.61 3.50 2.53
CA LEU A 353 7.92 3.16 1.98
C LEU A 353 8.83 2.52 3.03
N ALA A 354 8.74 2.97 4.29
CA ALA A 354 9.51 2.37 5.39
C ALA A 354 9.12 0.92 5.70
N GLY A 355 7.88 0.51 5.43
CA GLY A 355 7.37 -0.82 5.80
C GLY A 355 7.27 -1.84 4.66
N PHE A 356 7.76 -1.52 3.46
CA PHE A 356 7.55 -2.35 2.28
C PHE A 356 8.88 -2.80 1.65
N TYR A 357 9.12 -4.10 1.70
CA TYR A 357 10.40 -4.70 1.31
C TYR A 357 10.28 -5.45 0.00
N LEU A 358 11.17 -5.17 -0.94
CA LEU A 358 11.42 -5.96 -2.15
C LEU A 358 12.59 -6.95 -1.96
N ALA A 359 13.33 -6.85 -0.87
CA ALA A 359 14.50 -7.68 -0.58
C ALA A 359 14.69 -7.94 0.91
N GLY A 360 15.19 -9.13 1.22
CA GLY A 360 15.45 -9.60 2.59
C GLY A 360 14.26 -10.36 3.20
N ALA A 361 14.53 -11.04 4.31
CA ALA A 361 13.56 -11.87 5.01
C ALA A 361 12.61 -11.01 5.87
N VAL A 362 11.29 -11.22 5.75
CA VAL A 362 10.29 -10.44 6.50
C VAL A 362 9.69 -11.27 7.61
N THR A 363 9.23 -12.48 7.25
CA THR A 363 8.63 -13.39 8.21
C THR A 363 9.68 -14.18 8.95
N ARG A 364 9.29 -14.76 10.08
CA ARG A 364 10.11 -15.72 10.79
C ARG A 364 10.55 -16.88 9.87
N TYR A 365 9.63 -17.42 9.08
CA TYR A 365 9.91 -18.48 8.12
C TYR A 365 10.98 -18.06 7.11
N ASP A 366 10.90 -16.85 6.57
CA ASP A 366 11.89 -16.33 5.61
C ASP A 366 13.28 -16.26 6.25
N LYS A 367 13.35 -15.83 7.52
CA LYS A 367 14.61 -15.72 8.27
C LYS A 367 15.24 -17.10 8.53
N GLU A 368 14.41 -18.08 8.90
CA GLU A 368 14.84 -19.46 9.08
C GLU A 368 15.31 -20.09 7.77
N GLN A 369 14.62 -19.81 6.66
CA GLN A 369 14.99 -20.28 5.33
C GLN A 369 16.31 -19.64 4.85
N ASP A 370 16.50 -18.34 5.05
CA ASP A 370 17.73 -17.63 4.70
C ASP A 370 18.93 -18.13 5.52
N PHE A 371 18.72 -18.40 6.83
CA PHE A 371 19.72 -19.04 7.68
C PHE A 371 20.10 -20.44 7.18
N GLU A 372 19.12 -21.24 6.78
CA GLU A 372 19.35 -22.58 6.24
C GLU A 372 20.12 -22.52 4.90
N ASP A 373 19.80 -21.58 4.03
CA ASP A 373 20.47 -21.41 2.74
C ASP A 373 21.91 -20.90 2.90
N MET A 374 22.15 -20.02 3.88
CA MET A 374 23.49 -19.62 4.31
C MET A 374 24.30 -20.82 4.82
N CYS A 375 23.71 -21.69 5.65
CA CYS A 375 24.37 -22.89 6.16
C CYS A 375 24.75 -23.86 5.02
N LYS A 376 23.82 -24.12 4.08
CA LYS A 376 24.09 -24.95 2.89
C LYS A 376 25.21 -24.36 2.04
N ALA A 377 25.21 -23.05 1.81
CA ALA A 377 26.24 -22.38 1.04
C ALA A 377 27.63 -22.57 1.66
N LYS A 378 27.76 -22.34 2.98
CA LYS A 378 29.03 -22.52 3.71
C LYS A 378 29.47 -23.98 3.79
N ALA A 379 28.52 -24.90 3.98
CA ALA A 379 28.78 -26.34 3.97
C ALA A 379 29.38 -26.80 2.63
N GLY A 380 28.83 -26.30 1.52
CA GLY A 380 29.32 -26.53 0.16
C GLY A 380 30.56 -25.72 -0.24
N GLY A 381 31.23 -25.04 0.70
CA GLY A 381 32.49 -24.33 0.45
C GLY A 381 32.34 -22.96 -0.22
N LYS A 382 31.13 -22.41 -0.34
CA LYS A 382 30.93 -21.06 -0.89
C LYS A 382 31.37 -20.00 0.13
N ARG A 383 31.99 -18.93 -0.35
CA ARG A 383 32.26 -17.73 0.44
C ARG A 383 30.93 -17.01 0.74
N LEU A 384 30.70 -16.67 2.00
CA LEU A 384 29.53 -15.90 2.41
C LEU A 384 29.64 -14.44 1.95
N ASN A 385 28.51 -13.84 1.56
CA ASN A 385 28.42 -12.40 1.34
C ASN A 385 28.45 -11.65 2.70
N PRO A 386 28.66 -10.32 2.74
CA PRO A 386 28.77 -9.57 3.99
C PRO A 386 27.55 -9.70 4.92
N PHE A 387 26.34 -9.83 4.39
CA PHE A 387 25.14 -10.02 5.20
C PHE A 387 25.11 -11.41 5.86
N TRP A 388 25.29 -12.47 5.07
CA TRP A 388 25.37 -13.85 5.56
C TRP A 388 26.55 -14.05 6.52
N GLN A 389 27.63 -13.30 6.35
CA GLN A 389 28.74 -13.26 7.31
C GLN A 389 28.25 -12.80 8.69
N ARG A 390 27.47 -11.70 8.77
CA ARG A 390 26.89 -11.22 10.03
C ARG A 390 25.90 -12.23 10.61
N LEU A 391 25.03 -12.80 9.78
CA LEU A 391 24.05 -13.82 10.21
C LEU A 391 24.75 -15.05 10.80
N TYR A 392 25.81 -15.52 10.15
CA TYR A 392 26.65 -16.61 10.65
C TYR A 392 27.34 -16.25 11.97
N GLU A 393 27.91 -15.05 12.07
CA GLU A 393 28.65 -14.63 13.26
C GLU A 393 27.74 -14.47 14.49
N GLN A 394 26.54 -13.92 14.32
CA GLN A 394 25.54 -13.76 15.37
C GLN A 394 24.94 -15.10 15.84
N ASN A 395 24.91 -16.12 14.96
CA ASN A 395 24.30 -17.42 15.24
C ASN A 395 25.31 -18.57 15.14
N ARG A 396 26.58 -18.32 15.51
CA ARG A 396 27.69 -19.24 15.22
C ARG A 396 27.47 -20.64 15.77
N HIS A 397 26.94 -20.76 17.00
CA HIS A 397 26.68 -22.05 17.63
C HIS A 397 25.67 -22.89 16.86
N TYR A 398 24.55 -22.28 16.44
CA TYR A 398 23.55 -22.95 15.61
C TYR A 398 24.10 -23.25 14.21
N ALA A 399 24.79 -22.29 13.60
CA ALA A 399 25.30 -22.42 12.25
C ALA A 399 26.38 -23.51 12.13
N ASP A 400 27.36 -23.55 13.04
CA ASP A 400 28.43 -24.56 13.01
C ASP A 400 27.87 -25.98 13.20
N ALA A 401 26.93 -26.15 14.13
CA ALA A 401 26.23 -27.42 14.31
C ALA A 401 25.47 -27.84 13.04
N ARG A 402 24.76 -26.91 12.41
CA ARG A 402 24.01 -27.17 11.19
C ARG A 402 24.92 -27.50 10.00
N ILE A 403 25.99 -26.76 9.81
CA ILE A 403 26.98 -26.97 8.75
C ILE A 403 27.68 -28.33 8.90
N ALA A 404 28.04 -28.72 10.14
CA ALA A 404 28.61 -30.03 10.41
C ALA A 404 27.63 -31.17 10.06
N SER A 405 26.35 -31.03 10.44
CA SER A 405 25.28 -31.98 10.08
C SER A 405 25.13 -32.12 8.56
N LEU A 406 25.14 -31.00 7.83
CA LEU A 406 25.04 -30.99 6.37
C LEU A 406 26.23 -31.67 5.68
N ARG A 407 27.45 -31.50 6.22
CA ARG A 407 28.67 -32.16 5.69
C ARG A 407 28.69 -33.66 5.96
N ASN A 408 28.14 -34.09 7.11
CA ASN A 408 28.18 -35.48 7.53
C ASN A 408 26.97 -36.30 7.02
N GLY A 409 26.02 -35.67 6.32
CA GLY A 409 24.81 -36.33 5.81
C GLY A 409 23.83 -36.78 6.89
N THR A 410 23.95 -36.27 8.13
CA THR A 410 23.11 -36.63 9.26
C THR A 410 21.89 -35.70 9.33
N ALA A 411 20.68 -36.26 9.34
CA ALA A 411 19.45 -35.51 9.58
C ALA A 411 19.43 -34.94 11.02
N LEU A 412 18.82 -33.77 11.20
CA LEU A 412 18.60 -33.18 12.52
C LEU A 412 17.66 -34.06 13.36
N PRO A 413 17.80 -34.08 14.69
CA PRO A 413 16.72 -34.49 15.58
C PRO A 413 15.46 -33.70 15.26
N LYS A 414 14.31 -34.37 15.21
CA LYS A 414 13.01 -33.74 14.90
C LYS A 414 12.43 -32.92 16.07
N ASP A 415 13.13 -32.83 17.18
CA ASP A 415 12.64 -32.17 18.38
C ASP A 415 13.01 -30.69 18.42
N GLY A 416 12.03 -29.86 18.05
CA GLY A 416 11.43 -28.94 19.01
C GLY A 416 12.08 -27.58 19.26
N ASP A 417 13.39 -27.43 19.13
CA ASP A 417 14.03 -26.13 19.41
C ASP A 417 14.05 -25.27 18.16
N GLN A 418 12.91 -24.61 17.97
CA GLN A 418 12.78 -23.38 17.21
C GLN A 418 14.01 -22.49 17.40
N TYR A 419 14.84 -22.32 16.36
CA TYR A 419 15.96 -21.39 16.42
C TYR A 419 15.44 -19.99 16.71
N GLU A 420 15.69 -19.46 17.90
CA GLU A 420 15.55 -18.03 18.15
C GLU A 420 16.78 -17.34 17.53
N LEU A 421 16.71 -17.14 16.22
CA LEU A 421 17.80 -16.55 15.45
C LEU A 421 17.96 -15.08 15.84
N ASP A 422 19.17 -14.71 16.26
CA ASP A 422 19.59 -13.31 16.31
C ASP A 422 19.83 -12.84 14.87
N TYR A 423 18.75 -12.44 14.20
CA TYR A 423 18.79 -12.10 12.78
C TYR A 423 19.32 -10.67 12.61
N PRO A 424 20.38 -10.44 11.81
CA PRO A 424 20.99 -9.12 11.70
C PRO A 424 20.00 -8.07 11.22
N LEU A 425 20.17 -6.84 11.70
CA LEU A 425 19.53 -5.68 11.08
C LEU A 425 19.84 -5.66 9.59
N MET A 426 18.77 -5.59 8.82
CA MET A 426 18.84 -5.49 7.38
C MET A 426 18.81 -4.02 7.02
N ARG A 427 19.81 -3.59 6.26
CA ARG A 427 20.00 -2.20 5.84
C ARG A 427 19.84 -2.08 4.33
N ASP A 428 19.58 -0.87 3.85
CA ASP A 428 19.45 -0.62 2.42
C ASP A 428 20.73 -0.97 1.64
N ASP A 429 21.90 -0.84 2.25
CA ASP A 429 23.19 -1.24 1.66
C ASP A 429 23.41 -2.76 1.59
N ASP A 430 22.62 -3.55 2.32
CA ASP A 430 22.60 -5.02 2.18
C ASP A 430 21.77 -5.49 0.98
N ALA A 431 20.98 -4.62 0.37
CA ALA A 431 20.06 -4.99 -0.71
C ALA A 431 20.74 -5.77 -1.86
N PRO A 432 21.96 -5.43 -2.33
CA PRO A 432 22.64 -6.24 -3.34
C PRO A 432 22.83 -7.70 -2.94
N ALA A 433 23.08 -7.98 -1.66
CA ALA A 433 23.30 -9.34 -1.15
C ALA A 433 22.01 -10.14 -0.97
N MET A 434 20.86 -9.48 -0.83
CA MET A 434 19.55 -10.09 -0.51
C MET A 434 18.63 -10.28 -1.72
N ARG A 435 19.01 -9.77 -2.89
CA ARG A 435 18.11 -9.67 -4.05
C ARG A 435 18.27 -10.78 -5.07
N VAL A 436 17.14 -11.13 -5.69
CA VAL A 436 17.11 -11.79 -7.00
C VAL A 436 17.55 -10.79 -8.07
N ALA A 437 18.30 -11.25 -9.08
CA ALA A 437 18.94 -10.41 -10.10
C ALA A 437 17.99 -9.39 -10.76
N VAL A 438 16.73 -9.77 -10.97
CA VAL A 438 15.70 -8.93 -11.59
C VAL A 438 15.31 -7.70 -10.75
N ILE A 439 15.35 -7.79 -9.42
CA ILE A 439 15.04 -6.68 -8.50
C ILE A 439 16.17 -5.64 -8.49
N ARG A 440 17.39 -6.02 -8.92
CA ARG A 440 18.53 -5.09 -9.06
C ARG A 440 18.33 -4.03 -10.14
N LEU A 441 17.39 -4.25 -11.05
CA LEU A 441 17.09 -3.30 -12.13
C LEU A 441 16.10 -2.20 -11.72
N VAL A 442 15.43 -2.34 -10.56
CA VAL A 442 14.27 -1.50 -10.20
C VAL A 442 14.56 -0.53 -9.04
N THR A 443 15.55 -0.82 -8.21
CA THR A 443 15.89 -0.02 -7.01
C THR A 443 17.36 -0.23 -6.60
N SER A 444 17.95 0.64 -5.79
CA SER A 444 19.26 0.44 -5.13
C SER A 444 19.13 0.06 -3.64
N SER A 445 17.94 0.21 -3.04
CA SER A 445 17.61 -0.07 -1.63
C SER A 445 16.81 -1.36 -1.41
N ARG A 446 16.47 -1.73 -0.16
CA ARG A 446 15.56 -2.87 0.08
C ARG A 446 14.11 -2.55 -0.27
N ARG A 447 13.82 -1.30 -0.64
CA ARG A 447 12.49 -0.73 -0.91
C ARG A 447 12.27 -0.55 -2.40
N GLU A 448 11.05 -0.27 -2.79
CA GLU A 448 10.77 0.15 -4.16
C GLU A 448 11.41 1.48 -4.53
N GLY A 449 11.72 1.66 -5.83
CA GLY A 449 12.51 2.77 -6.34
C GLY A 449 11.74 4.06 -6.64
N GLY A 450 10.46 4.16 -6.23
CA GLY A 450 9.57 5.26 -6.61
C GLY A 450 9.78 6.58 -5.85
N GLY A 451 10.24 6.51 -4.60
CA GLY A 451 10.45 7.68 -3.74
C GLY A 451 9.15 8.36 -3.28
N TYR A 452 9.29 9.49 -2.59
CA TYR A 452 8.16 10.20 -1.94
C TYR A 452 7.46 11.24 -2.81
N PHE A 453 8.09 11.68 -3.90
CA PHE A 453 7.62 12.78 -4.75
C PHE A 453 6.88 12.33 -6.00
N ARG A 454 6.36 11.10 -5.96
CA ARG A 454 5.51 10.57 -7.00
C ARG A 454 4.04 10.75 -6.63
N GLN A 455 3.26 11.22 -7.59
CA GLN A 455 1.80 11.15 -7.48
C GLN A 455 1.35 9.69 -7.54
N ARG A 456 0.53 9.26 -6.58
CA ARG A 456 -0.11 7.94 -6.65
C ARG A 456 -0.92 7.83 -7.93
N TRP A 457 -0.64 6.81 -8.72
CA TRP A 457 -1.38 6.54 -9.95
C TRP A 457 -2.82 6.13 -9.64
N VAL A 458 -3.80 6.72 -10.34
CA VAL A 458 -5.23 6.45 -10.12
C VAL A 458 -5.94 6.09 -11.43
N TYR A 459 -6.32 4.82 -11.60
CA TYR A 459 -7.12 4.41 -12.76
C TYR A 459 -8.54 4.97 -12.67
N MET A 460 -8.90 5.82 -13.64
CA MET A 460 -10.23 6.42 -13.81
C MET A 460 -11.04 5.69 -14.90
N PRO A 461 -12.26 5.19 -14.62
CA PRO A 461 -13.09 4.44 -15.58
C PRO A 461 -13.59 5.20 -16.83
N LYS A 462 -13.58 6.54 -16.86
CA LYS A 462 -14.01 7.32 -18.03
C LYS A 462 -12.78 7.92 -18.73
N ALA A 463 -12.30 7.20 -19.75
CA ALA A 463 -11.35 7.59 -20.80
C ALA A 463 -9.99 8.16 -20.37
N GLY A 464 -8.90 7.47 -20.70
CA GLY A 464 -7.63 8.07 -21.19
C GLY A 464 -6.93 9.19 -20.40
N ASP A 465 -7.33 9.47 -19.17
CA ASP A 465 -7.02 10.75 -18.50
C ASP A 465 -5.71 10.72 -17.70
N ALA A 466 -4.65 10.09 -18.23
CA ALA A 466 -3.30 10.30 -17.71
C ALA A 466 -2.94 11.81 -17.72
N ASP A 467 -3.49 12.57 -18.68
CA ASP A 467 -3.26 14.00 -18.85
C ASP A 467 -4.03 14.89 -17.86
N ASN A 468 -5.04 14.38 -17.17
CA ASN A 468 -5.93 15.18 -16.31
C ASN A 468 -5.60 15.05 -14.82
N GLU A 469 -4.62 14.21 -14.46
CA GLU A 469 -4.19 14.00 -13.07
C GLU A 469 -3.35 15.15 -12.51
N THR A 470 -2.71 15.94 -13.37
CA THR A 470 -1.79 17.04 -13.00
C THR A 470 -2.20 18.42 -13.53
N ARG A 471 -3.31 18.51 -14.30
CA ARG A 471 -3.74 19.77 -14.95
C ARG A 471 -4.01 20.91 -13.96
N ASP A 472 -4.62 20.59 -12.82
CA ASP A 472 -4.91 21.55 -11.74
C ASP A 472 -3.72 21.77 -10.79
N MET A 473 -2.59 21.11 -11.04
CA MET A 473 -1.34 21.24 -10.27
C MET A 473 -0.25 22.01 -11.00
N ASP A 474 -0.50 22.47 -12.23
CA ASP A 474 0.43 23.37 -12.90
C ASP A 474 0.48 24.70 -12.13
N PRO A 475 1.60 25.03 -11.45
CA PRO A 475 1.73 26.29 -10.72
C PRO A 475 1.56 27.52 -11.63
N ARG A 476 1.65 27.35 -12.96
CA ARG A 476 1.44 28.43 -13.95
C ARG A 476 -0.03 28.75 -14.21
N GLN A 477 -0.99 27.96 -13.72
CA GLN A 477 -2.43 28.19 -13.91
C GLN A 477 -3.16 28.66 -12.64
N GLY A 478 -2.42 28.86 -11.54
CA GLY A 478 -2.96 29.06 -10.19
C GLY A 478 -3.04 30.49 -9.67
N GLU A 479 -2.74 31.52 -10.47
CA GLU A 479 -3.01 32.92 -10.10
C GLU A 479 -3.85 33.58 -11.19
N ALA A 480 -5.17 33.47 -11.05
CA ALA A 480 -6.01 34.58 -11.46
C ALA A 480 -5.66 35.74 -10.51
N HIS A 481 -4.78 36.64 -10.96
CA HIS A 481 -4.61 37.94 -10.30
C HIS A 481 -5.99 38.62 -10.15
N PRO A 482 -6.22 39.35 -9.04
CA PRO A 482 -7.48 40.05 -8.79
C PRO A 482 -7.88 41.02 -9.89
#